data_AF-A0A7Y8DPK7-F1
#
_entry.id   AF-A0A7Y8DPK7-F1
#
_cell.length_a   1.000
_cell.length_b   1.000
_cell.length_c   1.000
_cell.angle_alpha   90.00
_cell.angle_beta   90.00
_cell.angle_gamma   90.00
#
_symmetry.space_group_name_H-M   'P 1'
#
loop_
_entity.id
_entity.type
_entity.pdbx_description
1 polymer ?
#
loop_
_entity_poly.entity_id
_entity_poly.type
_entity_poly.pdbx_seq_one_letter_code
_entity_poly.pdbx_strand_id
1 'polypeptide(L)'
;LAGELREVSLEEYQALFAAQASGKVIGADGNRPIILEPPELTWEQRKLECVAVVRAFLDQTAKSAGYDDIKNAISYADEPAVPRFQAQGQAFRSWRSLCWAYCYEQFDAVEQETREVFSPQDLVSELPQLALP
;
A
#
# COMPACT_ATOMS: atom_id res chain seq x y z
N LEU A 1 -10.09 -36.14 28.45
CA LEU A 1 -10.63 -34.90 29.07
C LEU A 1 -11.42 -34.18 27.99
N ALA A 2 -12.74 -34.36 27.99
CA ALA A 2 -13.63 -33.59 27.12
C ALA A 2 -13.68 -32.16 27.67
N GLY A 3 -13.29 -31.16 26.89
CA GLY A 3 -13.43 -29.77 27.30
C GLY A 3 -14.91 -29.44 27.48
N GLU A 4 -15.29 -28.87 28.63
CA GLU A 4 -16.64 -28.35 28.84
C GLU A 4 -16.96 -27.34 27.73
N LEU A 5 -17.94 -27.66 26.88
CA LEU A 5 -18.55 -26.72 25.96
C LEU A 5 -19.30 -25.67 26.81
N ARG A 6 -18.74 -24.47 26.94
CA ARG A 6 -19.42 -23.34 27.56
C ARG A 6 -20.09 -22.51 26.49
N GLU A 7 -21.37 -22.26 26.69
CA GLU A 7 -22.22 -21.53 25.75
C GLU A 7 -21.85 -20.04 25.76
N VAL A 8 -21.56 -19.49 24.57
CA VAL A 8 -21.38 -18.05 24.37
C VAL A 8 -22.77 -17.44 24.27
N SER A 9 -23.08 -16.46 25.11
CA SER A 9 -24.39 -15.79 25.04
C SER A 9 -24.58 -15.08 23.69
N LEU A 10 -25.83 -14.89 23.25
CA LEU A 10 -26.12 -14.15 22.03
C LEU A 10 -25.53 -12.73 22.05
N GLU A 11 -25.55 -12.08 23.22
CA GLU A 11 -24.98 -10.74 23.43
C GLU A 11 -23.45 -10.75 23.27
N GLU A 12 -22.76 -11.72 23.88
CA GLU A 12 -21.32 -11.90 23.75
C GLU A 12 -20.93 -12.21 22.30
N TYR A 13 -21.69 -13.06 21.61
CA TYR A 13 -21.52 -13.33 20.19
C TYR A 13 -21.68 -12.07 19.32
N GLN A 14 -22.72 -11.27 19.57
CA GLN A 14 -22.95 -10.02 18.84
C GLN A 14 -21.83 -9.01 19.06
N ALA A 15 -21.32 -8.91 20.30
CA ALA A 15 -20.19 -8.04 20.62
C ALA A 15 -18.90 -8.47 19.90
N LEU A 16 -18.60 -9.77 19.86
CA LEU A 16 -17.45 -10.32 19.13
C LEU A 16 -17.58 -10.05 17.62
N PHE A 17 -18.76 -10.27 17.06
CA PHE A 17 -19.00 -10.02 15.63
C PHE A 17 -18.87 -8.53 15.28
N ALA A 18 -19.42 -7.64 16.10
CA ALA A 18 -19.29 -6.20 15.92
C ALA A 18 -17.83 -5.75 16.02
N ALA A 19 -17.07 -6.29 16.98
CA ALA A 19 -15.65 -6.00 17.13
C ALA A 19 -14.85 -6.44 15.89
N GLN A 20 -15.10 -7.65 15.39
CA GLN A 20 -14.46 -8.13 14.18
C GLN A 20 -14.85 -7.30 12.94
N ALA A 21 -16.12 -6.92 12.81
CA ALA A 21 -16.58 -6.02 11.74
C ALA A 21 -15.93 -4.63 11.81
N SER A 22 -15.49 -4.19 13.00
CA SER A 22 -14.75 -2.95 13.21
C SER A 22 -13.23 -3.08 13.04
N GLY A 23 -12.72 -4.27 12.67
CA GLY A 23 -11.29 -4.50 12.41
C GLY A 23 -10.48 -5.03 13.60
N LYS A 24 -11.14 -5.35 14.72
CA LYS A 24 -10.51 -6.03 15.85
C LYS A 24 -10.36 -7.53 15.58
N VAL A 25 -9.48 -8.18 16.33
CA VAL A 25 -9.24 -9.61 16.20
C VAL A 25 -9.90 -10.34 17.37
N ILE A 26 -10.48 -11.51 17.11
CA ILE A 26 -11.00 -12.38 18.17
C ILE A 26 -9.91 -13.38 18.56
N GLY A 27 -9.44 -13.27 19.79
CA GLY A 27 -8.50 -14.21 20.41
C GLY A 27 -9.19 -15.15 21.39
N ALA A 28 -8.40 -15.95 22.09
CA ALA A 28 -8.86 -16.83 23.16
C ALA A 28 -8.10 -16.56 24.46
N ASP A 29 -8.84 -16.41 25.56
CA ASP A 29 -8.31 -16.48 26.93
C ASP A 29 -8.92 -17.72 27.61
N GLY A 30 -8.11 -18.77 27.74
CA GLY A 30 -8.58 -20.11 28.08
C GLY A 30 -9.64 -20.62 27.08
N ASN A 31 -10.86 -20.86 27.56
CA ASN A 31 -12.00 -21.30 26.74
C ASN A 31 -12.98 -20.15 26.40
N ARG A 32 -12.61 -18.88 26.60
CA ARG A 32 -13.48 -17.73 26.25
C ARG A 32 -12.92 -16.94 25.07
N PRO A 33 -13.76 -16.58 24.10
CA PRO A 33 -13.36 -15.62 23.08
C PRO A 33 -13.21 -14.23 23.69
N ILE A 34 -12.14 -13.53 23.32
CA ILE A 34 -11.89 -12.15 23.76
C ILE A 34 -11.61 -11.26 22.56
N ILE A 35 -11.96 -9.98 22.69
CA ILE A 35 -11.66 -8.95 21.70
C ILE A 35 -10.24 -8.46 21.95
N LEU A 36 -9.41 -8.54 20.92
CA LEU A 36 -8.03 -8.06 20.92
C LEU A 36 -7.89 -6.93 19.89
N GLU A 37 -7.01 -5.99 20.20
CA GLU A 37 -6.53 -5.07 19.16
C GLU A 37 -5.74 -5.88 18.11
N PRO A 38 -5.89 -5.55 16.82
CA PRO A 38 -5.08 -6.20 15.79
C PRO A 38 -3.60 -5.92 16.08
N PRO A 39 -2.71 -6.90 15.88
CA PRO A 39 -1.28 -6.64 15.98
C PRO A 39 -0.90 -5.54 15.00
N GLU A 40 0.02 -4.66 15.39
CA GLU A 40 0.57 -3.69 14.46
C GLU A 40 1.18 -4.42 13.26
N LEU A 41 1.03 -3.83 12.08
CA LEU A 41 1.64 -4.40 10.87
C LEU A 41 3.15 -4.47 11.04
N THR A 42 3.72 -5.60 10.66
CA THR A 42 5.18 -5.70 10.57
C THR A 42 5.70 -4.73 9.50
N TRP A 43 6.98 -4.35 9.61
CA TRP A 43 7.60 -3.52 8.58
C TRP A 43 7.44 -4.13 7.16
N GLU A 44 7.61 -5.44 7.03
CA GLU A 44 7.40 -6.13 5.75
C GLU A 44 5.98 -5.97 5.20
N GLN A 45 4.95 -6.09 6.06
CA GLN A 45 3.57 -5.89 5.65
C GLN A 45 3.33 -4.42 5.24
N ARG A 46 3.87 -3.47 6.02
CA ARG A 46 3.79 -2.04 5.69
C ARG A 46 4.50 -1.71 4.37
N LYS A 47 5.67 -2.30 4.11
CA LYS A 47 6.43 -2.14 2.86
C LYS A 47 5.63 -2.63 1.66
N LEU A 48 4.91 -3.76 1.78
CA LEU A 48 4.01 -4.24 0.73
C LEU A 48 2.86 -3.27 0.45
N GLU A 49 2.26 -2.69 1.48
CA GLU A 49 1.23 -1.64 1.33
C GLU A 49 1.79 -0.41 0.62
N CYS A 50 2.96 0.07 1.01
CA CYS A 50 3.66 1.18 0.35
C CYS A 50 3.84 0.90 -1.15
N VAL A 51 4.34 -0.29 -1.52
CA VAL A 51 4.53 -0.68 -2.93
C VAL A 51 3.21 -0.68 -3.70
N ALA A 52 2.11 -1.17 -3.09
CA ALA A 52 0.80 -1.20 -3.73
C ALA A 52 0.26 0.23 -3.96
N VAL A 53 0.36 1.09 -2.94
CA VAL A 53 -0.13 2.47 -3.00
C VAL A 53 0.68 3.33 -3.97
N VAL A 54 2.01 3.21 -3.97
CA VAL A 54 2.88 3.90 -4.94
C VAL A 54 2.53 3.49 -6.38
N ARG A 55 2.34 2.19 -6.63
CA ARG A 55 1.92 1.71 -7.97
C ARG A 55 0.59 2.31 -8.40
N ALA A 56 -0.41 2.31 -7.50
CA ALA A 56 -1.71 2.89 -7.79
C ALA A 56 -1.62 4.41 -8.05
N PHE A 57 -0.79 5.13 -7.31
CA PHE A 57 -0.52 6.54 -7.52
C PHE A 57 0.10 6.84 -8.89
N LEU A 58 1.12 6.06 -9.30
CA LEU A 58 1.75 6.17 -10.60
C LEU A 58 0.74 5.92 -11.74
N ASP A 59 -0.06 4.86 -11.62
CA ASP A 59 -1.10 4.52 -12.60
C ASP A 59 -2.19 5.59 -12.66
N GLN A 60 -2.65 6.11 -11.52
CA GLN A 60 -3.66 7.16 -11.47
C GLN A 60 -3.16 8.49 -12.07
N THR A 61 -1.88 8.80 -11.88
CA THR A 61 -1.27 9.97 -12.49
C THR A 61 -1.22 9.85 -14.02
N ALA A 62 -0.85 8.68 -14.55
CA ALA A 62 -0.89 8.39 -15.98
C ALA A 62 -2.31 8.45 -16.55
N LYS A 63 -3.30 7.90 -15.83
CA LYS A 63 -4.73 8.00 -16.19
C LYS A 63 -5.22 9.43 -16.30
N SER A 64 -4.77 10.29 -15.41
CA SER A 64 -5.11 11.72 -15.44
C SER A 64 -4.55 12.43 -16.68
N ALA A 65 -3.52 11.88 -17.32
CA ALA A 65 -2.97 12.34 -18.59
C ALA A 65 -3.57 11.64 -19.83
N GLY A 66 -4.56 10.76 -19.64
CA GLY A 66 -5.28 10.09 -20.74
C GLY A 66 -4.74 8.72 -21.15
N TYR A 67 -3.86 8.10 -20.35
CA TYR A 67 -3.36 6.74 -20.58
C TYR A 67 -4.14 5.69 -19.78
N ASP A 68 -4.03 4.42 -20.13
CA ASP A 68 -4.69 3.35 -19.36
C ASP A 68 -4.01 3.11 -18.00
N ASP A 69 -2.67 3.16 -17.97
CA ASP A 69 -1.81 2.97 -16.80
C ASP A 69 -0.39 3.52 -17.07
N ILE A 70 0.51 3.43 -16.08
CA ILE A 70 1.89 3.90 -16.26
C ILE A 70 2.66 3.13 -17.34
N LYS A 71 2.33 1.86 -17.59
CA LYS A 71 3.03 1.03 -18.58
C LYS A 71 2.64 1.42 -20.00
N ASN A 72 1.36 1.73 -20.21
CA ASN A 72 0.82 2.25 -21.45
C ASN A 72 1.51 3.57 -21.81
N ALA A 73 1.59 4.53 -20.88
CA ALA A 73 2.34 5.78 -21.09
C ALA A 73 3.81 5.54 -21.48
N ILE A 74 4.49 4.65 -20.76
CA ILE A 74 5.93 4.36 -20.96
C ILE A 74 6.21 3.61 -22.27
N SER A 75 5.25 2.86 -22.80
CA SER A 75 5.40 2.14 -24.07
C SER A 75 5.66 3.08 -25.25
N TYR A 76 5.23 4.35 -25.16
CA TYR A 76 5.45 5.35 -26.20
C TYR A 76 6.80 6.05 -26.16
N ALA A 77 7.65 5.80 -25.16
CA ALA A 77 8.89 6.58 -24.98
C ALA A 77 9.89 6.47 -26.15
N ASP A 78 9.73 5.46 -27.02
CA ASP A 78 10.56 5.24 -28.21
C ASP A 78 9.75 5.42 -29.52
N GLU A 79 8.57 6.06 -29.47
CA GLU A 79 7.68 6.31 -30.61
C GLU A 79 8.28 7.30 -31.63
N PRO A 80 8.61 6.90 -32.86
CA PRO A 80 9.29 7.77 -33.82
C PRO A 80 8.35 8.64 -34.67
N ALA A 81 7.08 8.26 -34.83
CA ALA A 81 6.15 8.92 -35.74
C ALA A 81 5.38 10.07 -35.08
N VAL A 82 5.18 10.03 -33.75
CA VAL A 82 4.42 11.04 -33.01
C VAL A 82 5.26 11.64 -31.87
N PRO A 83 5.99 12.75 -32.11
CA PRO A 83 6.93 13.32 -31.14
C PRO A 83 6.33 13.64 -29.77
N ARG A 84 5.05 14.04 -29.74
CA ARG A 84 4.34 14.31 -28.49
C ARG A 84 4.25 13.08 -27.59
N PHE A 85 3.90 11.91 -28.16
CA PHE A 85 3.78 10.67 -27.38
C PHE A 85 5.15 10.18 -26.92
N GLN A 86 6.17 10.37 -27.75
CA GLN A 86 7.55 10.07 -27.36
C GLN A 86 8.00 10.88 -26.14
N ALA A 87 7.83 12.20 -26.21
CA ALA A 87 8.26 13.10 -25.14
C ALA A 87 7.53 12.82 -23.82
N GLN A 88 6.21 12.57 -23.89
CA GLN A 88 5.42 12.19 -22.70
C GLN A 88 5.84 10.81 -22.17
N GLY A 89 6.02 9.82 -23.04
CA GLY A 89 6.46 8.48 -22.62
C GLY A 89 7.84 8.50 -21.95
N GLN A 90 8.77 9.31 -22.45
CA GLN A 90 10.09 9.51 -21.83
C GLN A 90 9.97 10.18 -20.44
N ALA A 91 9.13 11.20 -20.32
CA ALA A 91 8.85 11.85 -19.04
C ALA A 91 8.30 10.87 -18.00
N PHE A 92 7.26 10.09 -18.35
CA PHE A 92 6.72 9.04 -17.47
C PHE A 92 7.74 7.95 -17.14
N ARG A 93 8.57 7.54 -18.11
CA ARG A 93 9.61 6.51 -17.91
C ARG A 93 10.66 6.98 -16.90
N SER A 94 11.14 8.21 -17.05
CA SER A 94 12.10 8.83 -16.14
C SER A 94 11.50 9.02 -14.74
N TRP A 95 10.31 9.63 -14.67
CA TRP A 95 9.61 9.89 -13.42
C TRP A 95 9.33 8.62 -12.61
N ARG A 96 8.79 7.57 -13.23
CA ARG A 96 8.56 6.27 -12.58
C ARG A 96 9.84 5.71 -11.96
N SER A 97 10.97 5.80 -12.68
CA SER A 97 12.26 5.31 -12.18
C SER A 97 12.73 6.09 -10.96
N LEU A 98 12.59 7.43 -10.98
CA LEU A 98 12.94 8.29 -9.84
C LEU A 98 12.06 8.03 -8.62
N CYS A 99 10.74 7.83 -8.80
CA CYS A 99 9.84 7.47 -7.71
C CYS A 99 10.25 6.15 -7.06
N TRP A 100 10.56 5.11 -7.85
CA TRP A 100 10.99 3.83 -7.29
C TRP A 100 12.36 3.90 -6.63
N ALA A 101 13.32 4.64 -7.21
CA ALA A 101 14.61 4.88 -6.58
C ALA A 101 14.44 5.51 -5.19
N TYR A 102 13.61 6.55 -5.09
CA TYR A 102 13.27 7.17 -3.81
C TYR A 102 12.63 6.18 -2.84
N CYS A 103 11.63 5.40 -3.28
CA CYS A 103 10.97 4.42 -2.41
C CYS A 103 11.97 3.43 -1.79
N TYR A 104 12.87 2.87 -2.60
CA TYR A 104 13.85 1.91 -2.10
C TYR A 104 14.88 2.55 -1.17
N GLU A 105 15.30 3.79 -1.45
CA GLU A 105 16.14 4.55 -0.51
C GLU A 105 15.46 4.71 0.85
N GLN A 106 14.15 5.03 0.88
CA GLN A 106 13.42 5.17 2.14
C GLN A 106 13.18 3.82 2.83
N PHE A 107 13.01 2.73 2.07
CA PHE A 107 12.92 1.38 2.65
C PHE A 107 14.22 0.96 3.30
N ASP A 108 15.35 1.16 2.61
CA ASP A 108 16.68 0.89 3.14
C ASP A 108 16.95 1.73 4.39
N ALA A 109 16.50 3.00 4.41
CA ALA A 109 16.65 3.87 5.58
C ALA A 109 15.92 3.35 6.83
N VAL A 110 14.71 2.78 6.66
CA VAL A 110 13.97 2.14 7.76
C VAL A 110 14.66 0.86 8.22
N GLU A 111 15.12 0.03 7.29
CA GLU A 111 15.84 -1.23 7.59
C GLU A 111 17.18 -0.99 8.30
N GLN A 112 17.80 0.15 8.05
CA GLN A 112 19.02 0.61 8.73
C GLN A 112 18.75 1.43 9.99
N GLU A 113 17.48 1.57 10.40
CA GLU A 113 17.06 2.35 11.58
C GLU A 113 17.46 3.84 11.52
N THR A 114 17.70 4.35 10.31
CA THR A 114 18.01 5.77 10.04
C THR A 114 16.77 6.61 9.76
N ARG A 115 15.61 5.96 9.61
CA ARG A 115 14.29 6.57 9.45
C ARG A 115 13.24 5.75 10.21
N GLU A 116 12.27 6.43 10.82
CA GLU A 116 11.13 5.77 11.45
C GLU A 116 10.17 5.16 10.41
N VAL A 117 9.42 4.13 10.81
CA VAL A 117 8.38 3.53 9.96
C VAL A 117 7.33 4.59 9.60
N PHE A 118 7.02 4.69 8.30
CA PHE A 118 6.08 5.68 7.76
C PHE A 118 4.79 5.02 7.21
N SER A 119 3.77 5.84 6.95
CA SER A 119 2.56 5.39 6.26
C SER A 119 2.75 5.39 4.74
N PRO A 120 1.97 4.59 3.99
CA PRO A 120 1.98 4.65 2.52
C PRO A 120 1.63 6.03 1.97
N GLN A 121 0.79 6.80 2.67
CA GLN A 121 0.37 8.14 2.25
C GLN A 121 1.49 9.16 2.40
N ASP A 122 2.26 9.09 3.50
CA ASP A 122 3.43 9.94 3.70
C ASP A 122 4.44 9.70 2.60
N LEU A 123 4.75 8.43 2.28
CA LEU A 123 5.67 8.09 1.20
C LEU A 123 5.22 8.67 -0.15
N VAL A 124 3.93 8.56 -0.50
CA VAL A 124 3.40 9.13 -1.76
C VAL A 124 3.55 10.64 -1.79
N SER A 125 3.36 11.33 -0.66
CA SER A 125 3.47 12.79 -0.58
C SER A 125 4.90 13.30 -0.80
N GLU A 126 5.90 12.45 -0.58
CA GLU A 126 7.32 12.75 -0.75
C GLU A 126 7.85 12.42 -2.16
N LEU A 127 7.06 11.74 -2.99
CA LEU A 127 7.53 11.30 -4.31
C LEU A 127 7.87 12.49 -5.22
N PRO A 128 8.88 12.32 -6.11
CA PRO A 128 9.16 13.29 -7.16
C PRO A 128 7.90 13.68 -7.93
N GLN A 129 7.79 14.93 -8.33
CA GLN A 129 6.66 15.40 -9.16
C GLN A 129 6.91 15.09 -10.64
N LEU A 130 5.85 14.70 -11.36
CA LEU A 130 5.90 14.50 -12.80
C LEU A 130 5.93 15.86 -13.51
N ALA A 131 6.90 16.03 -14.40
CA ALA A 131 6.93 17.14 -15.36
C ALA A 131 6.65 16.61 -16.77
N LEU A 132 5.55 17.06 -17.38
CA LEU A 132 5.21 16.75 -18.77
C LEU A 132 5.64 17.91 -19.70
N PRO A 133 6.07 17.60 -20.93
CA PRO A 133 6.40 18.60 -21.96
C PRO A 133 5.17 19.28 -22.56
#